data_AF-A0A2E1VRJ4-F1
#
_entry.id   AF-A0A2E1VRJ4-F1
#
_cell.length_a   1.000
_cell.length_b   1.000
_cell.length_c   1.000
_cell.angle_alpha   90.00
_cell.angle_beta   90.00
_cell.angle_gamma   90.00
#
_symmetry.space_group_name_H-M   'P 1'
#
loop_
_entity.id
_entity.type
_entity.pdbx_description
1 polymer ?
#
loop_
_entity_poly.entity_id
_entity_poly.type
_entity_poly.pdbx_seq_one_letter_code
_entity_poly.pdbx_strand_id
1 'polypeptide(L)'
;MGLLIVSVIGLAALGGGYFWWQSQQGEEDPSNTEVSAPENTAGGTPAAPAGDDAPPPTLPLTSLPEGDGNAAPSAAEGGNETPATPPADGDSNAANAQDPGADAADPADSGESAPTPPPSTPAAPGADFIVPGPGEGVQTRGITDPAVLDLKAVPLLAKFKETSDEEFADLTEDLELYLEDSGAQSNRAGNRLVDAGRAAFPIIINAMMQLDYATQEGNYTGGTLNQLLYRAGNENKNYSWKTTQLFELGSTEFNDAALWNKKVVGSLQRLWVEQLAENDEAWERYVTKSPPKEDGGE
;
A
#
# COMPACT_ATOMS: atom_id res chain seq x y z
N MET A 1 -2.24 -29.44 47.60
CA MET A 1 -2.47 -29.94 46.24
C MET A 1 -3.24 -28.87 45.48
N GLY A 2 -2.63 -28.30 44.46
CA GLY A 2 -3.20 -27.22 43.65
C GLY A 2 -2.09 -26.59 42.81
N LEU A 3 -1.79 -27.23 41.67
CA LEU A 3 -0.82 -26.79 40.67
C LEU A 3 -1.28 -25.45 40.06
N LEU A 4 -0.38 -24.47 39.97
CA LEU A 4 -0.52 -23.31 39.09
C LEU A 4 0.59 -23.40 38.04
N ILE A 5 0.19 -23.86 36.85
CA ILE A 5 1.01 -23.81 35.64
C ILE A 5 0.81 -22.42 35.05
N VAL A 6 1.85 -21.59 35.05
CA VAL A 6 1.88 -20.35 34.25
C VAL A 6 2.64 -20.67 32.98
N SER A 7 1.90 -20.68 31.87
CA SER A 7 2.37 -20.99 30.54
C SER A 7 3.41 -20.00 30.05
N VAL A 8 4.57 -20.54 29.67
CA VAL A 8 5.54 -19.91 28.77
C VAL A 8 4.98 -20.09 27.36
N ILE A 9 4.61 -19.00 26.68
CA ILE A 9 4.42 -19.00 25.23
C ILE A 9 5.54 -18.15 24.65
N GLY A 10 6.48 -18.85 24.02
CA GLY A 10 7.67 -18.30 23.40
C GLY A 10 7.41 -17.78 21.99
N LEU A 11 8.23 -16.77 21.66
CA LEU A 11 8.48 -16.21 20.34
C LEU A 11 8.73 -17.28 19.27
N ALA A 12 7.97 -17.23 18.17
CA ALA A 12 8.41 -17.67 16.85
C ALA A 12 7.48 -17.14 15.74
N ALA A 13 7.67 -15.90 15.27
CA ALA A 13 7.03 -15.41 14.05
C ALA A 13 7.76 -14.20 13.44
N LEU A 14 9.01 -14.36 13.01
CA LEU A 14 9.80 -13.29 12.38
C LEU A 14 9.55 -13.10 10.85
N GLY A 15 8.41 -13.52 10.30
CA GLY A 15 8.17 -13.36 8.85
C GLY A 15 6.71 -13.38 8.36
N GLY A 16 5.72 -13.41 9.25
CA GLY A 16 4.34 -13.78 8.89
C GLY A 16 3.54 -12.74 8.08
N GLY A 17 3.78 -11.44 8.26
CA GLY A 17 2.88 -10.41 7.73
C GLY A 17 2.84 -10.33 6.19
N TYR A 18 4.01 -10.35 5.54
CA TYR A 18 4.10 -10.27 4.07
C TYR A 18 3.71 -11.60 3.40
N PHE A 19 4.11 -12.72 4.01
CA PHE A 19 3.77 -14.06 3.51
C PHE A 19 2.27 -14.37 3.66
N TRP A 20 1.63 -13.92 4.74
CA TRP A 20 0.18 -14.06 4.92
C TRP A 20 -0.61 -13.24 3.90
N TRP A 21 -0.17 -12.00 3.59
CA TRP A 21 -0.79 -11.18 2.55
C TRP A 21 -0.63 -11.79 1.14
N GLN A 22 0.54 -12.34 0.81
CA GLN A 22 0.73 -13.11 -0.44
C GLN A 22 -0.08 -14.42 -0.46
N SER A 23 -0.19 -15.12 0.66
CA SER A 23 -0.93 -16.39 0.77
C SER A 23 -2.45 -16.20 0.59
N GLN A 24 -2.99 -15.01 0.85
CA GLN A 24 -4.39 -14.69 0.56
C GLN A 24 -4.63 -14.38 -0.93
N GLN A 25 -3.57 -14.09 -1.70
CA GLN A 25 -3.64 -13.85 -3.15
C GLN A 25 -3.44 -15.12 -4.00
N GLY A 26 -2.95 -16.20 -3.40
CA GLY A 26 -2.63 -17.44 -4.11
C GLY A 26 -3.85 -18.30 -4.42
N GLU A 27 -4.36 -18.20 -5.66
CA GLU A 27 -4.91 -19.26 -6.55
C GLU A 27 -5.75 -18.69 -7.71
N GLU A 28 -5.61 -17.41 -8.07
CA GLU A 28 -6.07 -16.92 -9.37
C GLU A 28 -4.90 -17.04 -10.36
N ASP A 29 -4.67 -18.25 -10.89
CA ASP A 29 -3.72 -18.50 -11.98
C ASP A 29 -4.36 -18.04 -13.31
N PRO A 30 -3.92 -16.93 -13.93
CA PRO A 30 -4.47 -16.49 -15.21
C PRO A 30 -3.99 -17.34 -16.40
N SER A 31 -3.12 -18.35 -16.19
CA SER A 31 -2.51 -19.10 -17.30
C SER A 31 -3.41 -20.16 -17.94
N ASN A 32 -4.64 -20.39 -17.45
CA ASN A 32 -5.52 -21.43 -17.99
C ASN A 32 -6.74 -20.88 -18.76
N THR A 33 -6.52 -19.90 -19.64
CA THR A 33 -7.47 -19.59 -20.71
C THR A 33 -6.77 -19.70 -22.07
N GLU A 34 -6.41 -20.92 -22.46
CA GLU A 34 -6.22 -21.25 -23.89
C GLU A 34 -7.58 -21.10 -24.60
N VAL A 35 -7.91 -19.88 -25.01
CA VAL A 35 -8.93 -19.66 -26.03
C VAL A 35 -8.32 -20.09 -27.35
N SER A 36 -8.72 -21.27 -27.81
CA SER A 36 -8.46 -21.72 -29.17
C SER A 36 -8.97 -20.67 -30.16
N ALA A 37 -8.05 -20.06 -30.90
CA ALA A 37 -8.37 -19.19 -32.02
C ALA A 37 -9.03 -20.02 -33.13
N PRO A 38 -10.20 -19.62 -33.68
CA PRO A 38 -10.67 -20.22 -34.92
C PRO A 38 -9.80 -19.73 -36.09
N GLU A 39 -9.19 -20.70 -36.78
CA GLU A 39 -8.63 -20.52 -38.13
C GLU A 39 -9.66 -19.84 -39.02
N ASN A 40 -9.32 -18.68 -39.58
CA ASN A 40 -10.10 -18.08 -40.65
C ASN A 40 -9.20 -17.80 -41.85
N THR A 41 -9.24 -18.76 -42.76
CA THR A 41 -8.70 -18.71 -44.11
C THR A 41 -9.65 -17.89 -44.98
N ALA A 42 -9.23 -16.70 -45.45
CA ALA A 42 -9.52 -16.18 -46.80
C ALA A 42 -9.11 -14.71 -46.95
N GLY A 43 -8.20 -14.47 -47.90
CA GLY A 43 -8.52 -13.67 -49.07
C GLY A 43 -8.59 -12.15 -48.95
N GLY A 44 -7.64 -11.49 -49.62
CA GLY A 44 -7.91 -10.25 -50.33
C GLY A 44 -7.13 -9.04 -49.81
N THR A 45 -6.00 -8.76 -50.44
CA THR A 45 -5.36 -7.45 -50.45
C THR A 45 -6.18 -6.49 -51.32
N PRO A 46 -6.64 -5.33 -50.82
CA PRO A 46 -6.96 -4.19 -51.65
C PRO A 46 -5.86 -3.14 -51.55
N ALA A 47 -5.61 -2.51 -52.70
CA ALA A 47 -4.58 -1.53 -52.97
C ALA A 47 -4.74 -0.23 -52.15
N ALA A 48 -3.59 0.38 -51.87
CA ALA A 48 -3.47 1.73 -51.33
C ALA A 48 -3.97 2.79 -52.34
N PRO A 49 -4.78 3.78 -51.92
CA PRO A 49 -4.89 5.03 -52.65
C PRO A 49 -3.74 5.96 -52.24
N ALA A 50 -3.04 6.49 -53.25
CA ALA A 50 -2.10 7.59 -53.11
C ALA A 50 -2.85 8.84 -52.60
N GLY A 51 -2.47 9.32 -51.42
CA GLY A 51 -2.97 10.56 -50.83
C GLY A 51 -2.11 11.74 -51.27
N ASP A 52 -2.79 12.76 -51.79
CA ASP A 52 -2.28 14.05 -52.22
C ASP A 52 -1.45 14.79 -51.15
N ASP A 53 -0.38 15.42 -51.63
CA ASP A 53 0.38 16.50 -51.00
C ASP A 53 -0.55 17.65 -50.57
N ALA A 54 -0.69 17.85 -49.26
CA ALA A 54 -1.16 19.10 -48.68
C ALA A 54 -0.11 19.61 -47.69
N PRO A 55 0.48 20.81 -47.89
CA PRO A 55 1.41 21.38 -46.93
C PRO A 55 0.68 21.76 -45.62
N PRO A 56 1.38 21.71 -44.47
CA PRO A 56 0.79 22.06 -43.18
C PRO A 56 0.40 23.55 -43.12
N PRO A 57 -0.68 23.91 -42.40
CA PRO A 57 -1.06 25.29 -42.17
C PRO A 57 -0.01 26.00 -41.30
N THR A 58 0.44 27.16 -41.78
CA THR A 58 1.28 28.10 -41.05
C THR A 58 0.43 28.79 -39.96
N LEU A 59 0.83 28.65 -38.70
CA LEU A 59 0.27 29.41 -37.59
C LEU A 59 0.83 30.84 -37.59
N PRO A 60 0.02 31.89 -37.39
CA PRO A 60 0.53 33.24 -37.22
C PRO A 60 1.20 33.42 -35.84
N LEU A 61 2.48 33.81 -35.86
CA LEU A 61 3.17 34.35 -34.68
C LEU A 61 2.44 35.61 -34.23
N THR A 62 1.84 35.56 -33.04
CA THR A 62 1.34 36.76 -32.35
C THR A 62 2.48 37.35 -31.54
N SER A 63 2.81 38.59 -31.85
CA SER A 63 3.87 39.40 -31.25
C SER A 63 3.57 39.72 -29.79
N LEU A 64 4.51 39.41 -28.89
CA LEU A 64 4.53 39.93 -27.52
C LEU A 64 5.09 41.36 -27.54
N PRO A 65 4.45 42.35 -26.89
CA PRO A 65 5.06 43.66 -26.69
C PRO A 65 6.11 43.62 -25.57
N GLU A 66 7.28 44.15 -25.90
CA GLU A 66 8.36 44.52 -24.98
C GLU A 66 7.88 45.61 -24.01
N GLY A 67 8.10 45.40 -22.72
CA GLY A 67 7.83 46.36 -21.64
C GLY A 67 9.06 46.48 -20.75
N ASP A 68 9.89 47.48 -21.06
CA ASP A 68 11.07 47.88 -20.32
C ASP A 68 10.76 48.43 -18.92
N GLY A 69 11.61 48.05 -17.96
CA GLY A 69 12.10 48.92 -16.89
C GLY A 69 11.27 49.01 -15.61
N ASN A 70 11.83 48.55 -14.49
CA ASN A 70 12.45 49.50 -13.56
C ASN A 70 13.36 48.80 -12.53
N ALA A 71 14.30 49.59 -12.03
CA ALA A 71 15.53 49.26 -11.34
C ALA A 71 15.42 48.68 -9.91
N ALA A 72 16.47 47.92 -9.55
CA ALA A 72 16.92 47.65 -8.18
C ALA A 72 17.36 48.95 -7.46
N PRO A 73 17.54 48.94 -6.11
CA PRO A 73 18.86 48.59 -5.52
C PRO A 73 18.71 47.78 -4.19
N SER A 74 19.55 46.80 -3.86
CA SER A 74 20.96 46.80 -3.40
C SER A 74 21.10 46.53 -1.89
N ALA A 75 21.93 45.51 -1.58
CA ALA A 75 22.88 45.34 -0.47
C ALA A 75 22.46 45.24 1.01
N ALA A 76 22.80 44.09 1.61
CA ALA A 76 23.56 43.89 2.87
C ALA A 76 23.88 42.38 2.91
N GLU A 77 25.10 41.83 2.83
CA GLU A 77 26.42 42.05 3.44
C GLU A 77 26.50 41.78 4.96
N GLY A 78 27.30 40.76 5.32
CA GLY A 78 27.73 40.36 6.67
C GLY A 78 27.05 39.08 7.17
N GLY A 79 27.71 37.99 7.59
CA GLY A 79 29.12 37.71 7.90
C GLY A 79 29.16 36.64 9.01
N ASN A 80 30.22 35.82 9.06
CA ASN A 80 30.65 34.95 10.18
C ASN A 80 29.71 33.77 10.58
N GLU A 81 30.14 32.60 11.04
CA GLU A 81 31.44 32.08 11.46
C GLU A 81 31.33 30.55 11.54
N THR A 82 32.35 29.87 11.03
CA THR A 82 32.64 28.46 11.30
C THR A 82 33.22 28.32 12.71
N PRO A 83 32.84 27.32 13.52
CA PRO A 83 33.72 26.79 14.55
C PRO A 83 34.34 25.47 14.12
N ALA A 84 35.67 25.47 14.09
CA ALA A 84 36.50 24.28 14.05
C ALA A 84 36.43 23.52 15.38
N THR A 85 36.47 22.19 15.33
CA THR A 85 36.89 21.36 16.47
C THR A 85 37.86 20.28 15.97
N PRO A 86 39.11 20.24 16.44
CA PRO A 86 40.02 19.09 16.35
C PRO A 86 40.24 18.45 17.75
N PRO A 87 41.09 17.42 17.92
CA PRO A 87 41.19 16.15 17.21
C PRO A 87 41.18 14.90 18.14
N ALA A 88 41.20 13.73 17.49
CA ALA A 88 41.73 12.39 17.83
C ALA A 88 42.30 12.08 19.23
N ASP A 89 41.96 10.88 19.75
CA ASP A 89 42.83 9.71 19.91
C ASP A 89 42.34 8.78 21.04
N GLY A 90 42.31 7.47 20.78
CA GLY A 90 41.86 6.49 21.75
C GLY A 90 41.85 5.05 21.21
N ASP A 91 42.96 4.65 20.62
CA ASP A 91 43.30 3.26 20.28
C ASP A 91 43.41 2.41 21.56
N SER A 92 42.77 1.24 21.59
CA SER A 92 43.15 0.09 22.41
C SER A 92 42.41 -1.17 21.95
N ASN A 93 43.07 -1.82 21.02
CA ASN A 93 42.98 -3.23 20.68
C ASN A 93 43.26 -4.13 21.91
N ALA A 94 42.43 -5.15 22.17
CA ALA A 94 42.82 -6.33 22.93
C ALA A 94 41.94 -7.53 22.55
N ALA A 95 42.51 -8.39 21.73
CA ALA A 95 42.06 -9.76 21.50
C ALA A 95 41.98 -10.54 22.82
N ASN A 96 40.97 -11.41 22.96
CA ASN A 96 41.24 -12.71 23.55
C ASN A 96 40.30 -13.78 23.00
N ALA A 97 40.90 -14.82 22.44
CA ALA A 97 40.26 -16.07 22.06
C ALA A 97 39.95 -16.89 23.33
N GLN A 98 38.88 -17.69 23.29
CA GLN A 98 38.87 -19.12 23.65
C GLN A 98 37.43 -19.66 23.71
N ASP A 99 37.09 -20.41 22.66
CA ASP A 99 36.37 -21.69 22.74
C ASP A 99 37.34 -22.72 23.43
N PRO A 100 36.90 -23.64 24.32
CA PRO A 100 36.09 -24.81 23.95
C PRO A 100 35.04 -25.24 25.00
N GLY A 101 33.93 -25.83 24.58
CA GLY A 101 33.05 -26.51 25.55
C GLY A 101 31.79 -27.11 24.98
N ALA A 102 31.94 -28.23 24.26
CA ALA A 102 30.86 -29.15 23.95
C ALA A 102 30.12 -29.61 25.23
N ASP A 103 28.79 -29.52 25.23
CA ASP A 103 28.00 -30.59 25.82
C ASP A 103 26.69 -30.77 25.03
N ALA A 104 26.55 -31.98 24.53
CA ALA A 104 25.41 -32.45 23.78
C ALA A 104 24.34 -32.88 24.79
N ALA A 105 23.19 -32.22 24.75
CA ALA A 105 21.97 -32.76 25.33
C ALA A 105 20.85 -32.64 24.30
N ASP A 106 20.63 -33.75 23.61
CA ASP A 106 19.44 -34.14 22.88
C ASP A 106 18.23 -34.21 23.85
N PRO A 107 17.11 -33.56 23.52
CA PRO A 107 15.81 -34.10 23.89
C PRO A 107 14.92 -34.23 22.65
N ALA A 108 14.84 -35.46 22.17
CA ALA A 108 13.60 -36.19 21.89
C ALA A 108 12.45 -35.33 21.31
N ASP A 109 12.48 -35.29 19.98
CA ASP A 109 11.33 -35.22 19.07
C ASP A 109 10.05 -35.79 19.70
N SER A 110 9.16 -34.89 20.10
CA SER A 110 7.76 -35.17 20.43
C SER A 110 6.93 -34.27 19.56
N GLY A 111 6.66 -34.74 18.34
CA GLY A 111 5.74 -34.12 17.39
C GLY A 111 4.33 -34.03 17.97
N GLU A 112 4.04 -32.93 18.67
CA GLU A 112 2.68 -32.50 18.96
C GLU A 112 2.26 -31.57 17.82
N SER A 113 1.53 -32.12 16.86
CA SER A 113 0.92 -31.35 15.77
C SER A 113 0.00 -30.30 16.37
N ALA A 114 0.41 -29.04 16.32
CA ALA A 114 -0.49 -27.92 16.57
C ALA A 114 -1.71 -28.06 15.64
N PRO A 115 -2.93 -27.77 16.11
CA PRO A 115 -4.12 -27.87 15.27
C PRO A 115 -3.97 -26.90 14.10
N THR A 116 -3.82 -27.47 12.91
CA THR A 116 -3.92 -26.75 11.66
C THR A 116 -5.23 -25.96 11.70
N PRO A 117 -5.22 -24.63 11.49
CA PRO A 117 -6.48 -23.91 11.29
C PRO A 117 -7.24 -24.60 10.15
N PRO A 118 -8.57 -24.74 10.25
CA PRO A 118 -9.34 -25.45 9.23
C PRO A 118 -8.99 -24.84 7.87
N PRO A 119 -8.72 -25.67 6.84
CA PRO A 119 -8.44 -25.17 5.51
C PRO A 119 -9.63 -24.31 5.10
N SER A 120 -9.37 -23.01 4.93
CA SER A 120 -10.36 -22.10 4.35
C SER A 120 -10.65 -22.62 2.97
N THR A 121 -11.80 -23.28 2.82
CA THR A 121 -12.25 -23.86 1.56
C THR A 121 -12.13 -22.80 0.47
N PRO A 122 -11.53 -23.12 -0.70
CA PRO A 122 -11.46 -22.18 -1.80
C PRO A 122 -12.87 -21.66 -2.09
N ALA A 123 -13.06 -20.34 -1.98
CA ALA A 123 -14.32 -19.73 -2.35
C ALA A 123 -14.56 -19.98 -3.84
N ALA A 124 -15.76 -20.42 -4.20
CA ALA A 124 -16.12 -20.57 -5.60
C ALA A 124 -16.01 -19.21 -6.33
N PRO A 125 -15.52 -19.18 -7.58
CA PRO A 125 -15.54 -17.97 -8.37
C PRO A 125 -16.98 -17.48 -8.57
N GLY A 126 -17.19 -16.17 -8.45
CA GLY A 126 -18.52 -15.56 -8.47
C GLY A 126 -19.22 -15.57 -7.10
N ALA A 127 -18.46 -15.55 -6.00
CA ALA A 127 -19.04 -15.44 -4.67
C ALA A 127 -19.81 -14.12 -4.49
N ASP A 128 -20.96 -14.18 -3.83
CA ASP A 128 -21.71 -13.00 -3.44
C ASP A 128 -20.95 -12.19 -2.38
N PHE A 129 -21.08 -10.87 -2.44
CA PHE A 129 -20.53 -10.00 -1.41
C PHE A 129 -21.44 -9.97 -0.18
N ILE A 130 -20.87 -10.30 0.97
CA ILE A 130 -21.54 -10.21 2.27
C ILE A 130 -20.99 -8.98 2.98
N VAL A 131 -21.87 -8.02 3.26
CA VAL A 131 -21.52 -6.83 4.04
C VAL A 131 -21.15 -7.27 5.46
N PRO A 132 -19.92 -6.99 5.93
CA PRO A 132 -19.49 -7.37 7.26
C PRO A 132 -20.22 -6.53 8.33
N GLY A 133 -20.40 -7.12 9.52
CA GLY A 133 -20.87 -6.38 10.68
C GLY A 133 -19.86 -5.33 11.18
N PRO A 134 -20.27 -4.42 12.08
CA PRO A 134 -19.35 -3.49 12.72
C PRO A 134 -18.21 -4.23 13.44
N GLY A 135 -16.96 -3.91 13.10
CA GLY A 135 -15.79 -4.58 13.66
C GLY A 135 -15.51 -5.97 13.08
N GLU A 136 -16.14 -6.33 11.96
CA GLU A 136 -15.80 -7.52 11.17
C GLU A 136 -14.97 -7.14 9.93
N GLY A 137 -14.08 -8.04 9.51
CA GLY A 137 -13.22 -7.84 8.35
C GLY A 137 -13.93 -8.17 7.03
N VAL A 138 -13.72 -7.33 6.01
CA VAL A 138 -14.25 -7.56 4.65
C VAL A 138 -13.66 -8.84 4.04
N GLN A 139 -14.53 -9.71 3.53
CA GLN A 139 -14.14 -10.89 2.76
C GLN A 139 -14.26 -10.60 1.26
N THR A 140 -13.16 -10.77 0.53
CA THR A 140 -13.07 -10.45 -0.90
C THR A 140 -12.79 -11.66 -1.78
N ARG A 141 -12.51 -12.82 -1.16
CA ARG A 141 -12.13 -14.06 -1.86
C ARG A 141 -13.29 -14.57 -2.70
N GLY A 142 -13.02 -14.94 -3.95
CA GLY A 142 -14.01 -15.50 -4.88
C GLY A 142 -14.89 -14.45 -5.58
N ILE A 143 -14.79 -13.17 -5.23
CA ILE A 143 -15.52 -12.11 -5.94
C ILE A 143 -14.80 -11.80 -7.25
N THR A 144 -15.53 -11.90 -8.36
CA THR A 144 -14.99 -11.71 -9.72
C THR A 144 -15.63 -10.53 -10.46
N ASP A 145 -16.68 -9.92 -9.90
CA ASP A 145 -17.35 -8.75 -10.49
C ASP A 145 -17.13 -7.51 -9.61
N PRO A 146 -16.54 -6.41 -10.14
CA PRO A 146 -16.39 -5.17 -9.38
C PRO A 146 -17.71 -4.58 -8.89
N ALA A 147 -18.83 -4.78 -9.59
CA ALA A 147 -20.13 -4.25 -9.19
C ALA A 147 -20.70 -4.96 -7.94
N VAL A 148 -20.28 -6.21 -7.69
CA VAL A 148 -20.75 -7.00 -6.55
C VAL A 148 -20.10 -6.56 -5.23
N LEU A 149 -18.82 -6.19 -5.24
CA LEU A 149 -18.08 -5.76 -4.03
C LEU A 149 -18.46 -4.33 -3.61
N ASP A 150 -19.54 -4.13 -2.85
CA ASP A 150 -19.95 -2.78 -2.41
C ASP A 150 -19.25 -2.32 -1.12
N LEU A 151 -18.10 -1.66 -1.26
CA LEU A 151 -17.34 -1.13 -0.12
C LEU A 151 -18.05 0.00 0.61
N LYS A 152 -18.98 0.72 -0.03
CA LYS A 152 -19.70 1.84 0.62
C LYS A 152 -20.70 1.35 1.65
N ALA A 153 -21.18 0.12 1.50
CA ALA A 153 -22.08 -0.54 2.45
C ALA A 153 -21.35 -1.04 3.71
N VAL A 154 -20.02 -1.15 3.67
CA VAL A 154 -19.21 -1.59 4.83
C VAL A 154 -19.26 -0.53 5.93
N PRO A 155 -19.52 -0.91 7.20
CA PRO A 155 -19.44 0.03 8.32
C PRO A 155 -18.06 0.69 8.40
N LEU A 156 -18.04 2.01 8.53
CA LEU A 156 -16.79 2.75 8.68
C LEU A 156 -16.05 2.32 9.94
N LEU A 157 -14.73 2.27 9.84
CA LEU A 157 -13.84 1.96 10.94
C LEU A 157 -13.94 3.04 12.01
N ALA A 158 -14.02 2.61 13.26
CA ALA A 158 -13.91 3.51 14.40
C ALA A 158 -12.50 4.10 14.51
N LYS A 159 -12.39 5.24 15.19
CA LYS A 159 -11.10 5.82 15.54
C LYS A 159 -10.23 4.83 16.31
N PHE A 160 -8.91 4.97 16.19
CA PHE A 160 -7.98 4.23 17.02
C PHE A 160 -8.20 4.61 18.50
N LYS A 161 -8.16 3.62 19.39
CA LYS A 161 -8.57 3.78 20.81
C LYS A 161 -7.78 4.88 21.55
N GLU A 162 -6.55 5.14 21.14
CA GLU A 162 -5.65 6.13 21.76
C GLU A 162 -5.77 7.52 21.13
N THR A 163 -6.49 7.64 20.02
CA THR A 163 -6.75 8.91 19.34
C THR A 163 -7.94 9.62 20.00
N SER A 164 -7.73 10.87 20.39
CA SER A 164 -8.80 11.70 20.95
C SER A 164 -9.85 12.05 19.87
N ASP A 165 -11.05 12.47 20.27
CA ASP A 165 -12.06 12.91 19.28
C ASP A 165 -11.62 14.17 18.53
N GLU A 166 -10.92 15.08 19.21
CA GLU A 166 -10.37 16.31 18.63
C GLU A 166 -9.27 15.97 17.61
N GLU A 167 -8.31 15.15 17.98
CA GLU A 167 -7.25 14.70 17.06
C GLU A 167 -7.82 13.93 15.86
N PHE A 168 -8.85 13.10 16.07
CA PHE A 168 -9.50 12.39 14.97
C PHE A 168 -10.20 13.35 13.99
N ALA A 169 -10.82 14.41 14.51
CA ALA A 169 -11.42 15.45 13.69
C ALA A 169 -10.35 16.24 12.92
N ASP A 170 -9.27 16.66 13.57
CA ASP A 170 -8.15 17.37 12.95
C ASP A 170 -7.51 16.54 11.81
N LEU A 171 -7.32 15.23 12.03
CA LEU A 171 -6.80 14.34 11.00
C LEU A 171 -7.80 14.11 9.86
N THR A 172 -9.11 14.21 10.12
CA THR A 172 -10.12 14.16 9.07
C THR A 172 -10.06 15.42 8.20
N GLU A 173 -9.94 16.60 8.82
CA GLU A 173 -9.74 17.88 8.10
C GLU A 173 -8.44 17.87 7.29
N ASP A 174 -7.36 17.31 7.84
CA ASP A 174 -6.10 17.13 7.10
C ASP A 174 -6.26 16.23 5.87
N LEU A 175 -7.09 15.21 5.95
CA LEU A 175 -7.39 14.36 4.80
C LEU A 175 -8.20 15.10 3.74
N GLU A 176 -9.18 15.90 4.14
CA GLU A 176 -9.93 16.75 3.21
C GLU A 176 -9.00 17.74 2.49
N LEU A 177 -8.16 18.45 3.25
CA LEU A 177 -7.15 19.35 2.70
C LEU A 177 -6.16 18.64 1.76
N TYR A 178 -5.77 17.40 2.09
CA TYR A 178 -4.91 16.60 1.21
C TYR A 178 -5.60 16.31 -0.13
N LEU A 179 -6.89 15.95 -0.09
CA LEU A 179 -7.69 15.61 -1.27
C LEU A 179 -8.05 16.82 -2.14
N GLU A 180 -8.05 18.04 -1.59
CA GLU A 180 -8.22 19.27 -2.37
C GLU A 180 -7.08 19.53 -3.38
N ASP A 181 -5.91 18.91 -3.19
CA ASP A 181 -4.72 19.07 -4.05
C ASP A 181 -4.33 20.55 -4.33
N SER A 182 -4.41 21.41 -3.31
CA SER A 182 -4.10 22.84 -3.35
C SER A 182 -2.60 23.15 -3.20
N GLY A 183 -1.73 22.19 -3.57
CA GLY A 183 -0.27 22.36 -3.59
C GLY A 183 0.39 22.24 -2.22
N ALA A 184 1.07 23.30 -1.76
CA ALA A 184 1.91 23.23 -0.57
C ALA A 184 1.12 22.92 0.72
N GLN A 185 -0.14 23.36 0.81
CA GLN A 185 -1.01 23.10 1.96
C GLN A 185 -1.41 21.62 2.01
N SER A 186 -1.89 21.07 0.90
CA SER A 186 -2.23 19.63 0.79
C SER A 186 -1.04 18.74 1.10
N ASN A 187 0.16 19.08 0.60
CA ASN A 187 1.37 18.31 0.91
C ASN A 187 1.71 18.30 2.41
N ARG A 188 1.51 19.43 3.11
CA ARG A 188 1.73 19.50 4.56
C ARG A 188 0.69 18.69 5.33
N ALA A 189 -0.57 18.72 4.90
CA ALA A 189 -1.63 17.91 5.49
C ALA A 189 -1.35 16.41 5.29
N GLY A 190 -0.95 16.00 4.08
CA GLY A 190 -0.49 14.64 3.79
C GLY A 190 0.68 14.19 4.67
N ASN A 191 1.63 15.08 4.97
CA ASN A 191 2.73 14.76 5.88
C ASN A 191 2.25 14.58 7.33
N ARG A 192 1.34 15.44 7.82
CA ARG A 192 0.75 15.28 9.16
C ARG A 192 0.01 13.95 9.31
N LEU A 193 -0.72 13.52 8.28
CA LEU A 193 -1.36 12.20 8.24
C LEU A 193 -0.35 11.04 8.32
N VAL A 194 0.76 11.16 7.59
CA VAL A 194 1.85 10.18 7.63
C VAL A 194 2.49 10.13 9.01
N ASP A 195 2.78 11.29 9.61
CA ASP A 195 3.40 11.40 10.92
C ASP A 195 2.48 10.87 12.04
N ALA A 196 1.16 11.02 11.89
CA ALA A 196 0.16 10.46 12.81
C ALA A 196 0.08 8.92 12.77
N GLY A 197 0.59 8.28 11.71
CA GLY A 197 0.75 6.84 11.59
C GLY A 197 -0.55 6.06 11.87
N ARG A 198 -0.59 5.34 13.00
CA ARG A 198 -1.70 4.46 13.37
C ARG A 198 -3.02 5.20 13.54
N ALA A 199 -2.98 6.45 14.02
CA ALA A 199 -4.16 7.27 14.25
C ALA A 199 -4.88 7.63 12.95
N ALA A 200 -4.13 7.91 11.88
CA ALA A 200 -4.67 8.28 10.57
C ALA A 200 -5.14 7.08 9.73
N PHE A 201 -4.67 5.87 10.05
CA PHE A 201 -4.95 4.65 9.29
C PHE A 201 -6.45 4.37 9.04
N PRO A 202 -7.34 4.36 10.07
CA PRO A 202 -8.76 4.14 9.83
C PRO A 202 -9.41 5.27 9.02
N ILE A 203 -8.94 6.51 9.13
CA ILE A 203 -9.48 7.67 8.40
C ILE A 203 -9.21 7.51 6.90
N ILE A 204 -7.97 7.17 6.54
CA ILE A 204 -7.59 6.97 5.14
C ILE A 204 -8.35 5.80 4.52
N ILE A 205 -8.45 4.66 5.22
CA ILE A 205 -9.23 3.51 4.73
C ILE A 205 -10.72 3.85 4.59
N ASN A 206 -11.29 4.58 5.54
CA ASN A 206 -12.69 5.03 5.46
C ASN A 206 -12.93 5.88 4.20
N ALA A 207 -12.03 6.81 3.89
CA ALA A 207 -12.12 7.58 2.64
C ALA A 207 -12.02 6.68 1.40
N MET A 208 -11.09 5.72 1.38
CA MET A 208 -10.95 4.77 0.27
C MET A 208 -12.22 3.93 0.06
N MET A 209 -12.87 3.46 1.13
CA MET A 209 -14.12 2.69 1.04
C MET A 209 -15.28 3.49 0.42
N GLN A 210 -15.24 4.82 0.52
CA GLN A 210 -16.27 5.72 0.00
C GLN A 210 -16.07 6.15 -1.46
N LEU A 211 -14.95 5.76 -2.10
CA LEU A 211 -14.65 6.12 -3.47
C LEU A 211 -15.55 5.37 -4.48
N ASP A 212 -15.72 5.98 -5.66
CA ASP A 212 -16.36 5.33 -6.81
C ASP A 212 -15.32 4.75 -7.78
N TYR A 213 -15.04 3.46 -7.60
CA TYR A 213 -14.10 2.70 -8.42
C TYR A 213 -14.61 2.40 -9.84
N ALA A 214 -15.86 2.74 -10.17
CA ALA A 214 -16.32 2.69 -11.57
C ALA A 214 -15.80 3.88 -12.39
N THR A 215 -15.11 4.85 -11.76
CA THR A 215 -14.57 6.04 -12.41
C THR A 215 -13.04 6.05 -12.41
N GLN A 216 -12.43 6.75 -13.37
CA GLN A 216 -10.98 6.99 -13.38
C GLN A 216 -10.54 7.82 -12.17
N GLU A 217 -11.32 8.83 -11.80
CA GLU A 217 -11.05 9.70 -10.66
C GLU A 217 -11.03 8.93 -9.34
N GLY A 218 -12.04 8.09 -9.07
CA GLY A 218 -12.06 7.27 -7.85
C GLY A 218 -10.88 6.31 -7.75
N ASN A 219 -10.46 5.69 -8.86
CA ASN A 219 -9.24 4.86 -8.87
C ASN A 219 -7.96 5.67 -8.67
N TYR A 220 -7.88 6.86 -9.26
CA TYR A 220 -6.74 7.76 -9.08
C TYR A 220 -6.62 8.22 -7.63
N THR A 221 -7.71 8.72 -7.04
CA THR A 221 -7.79 9.13 -5.63
C THR A 221 -7.49 7.96 -4.70
N GLY A 222 -7.98 6.76 -5.01
CA GLY A 222 -7.60 5.55 -4.26
C GLY A 222 -6.09 5.30 -4.30
N GLY A 223 -5.45 5.53 -5.45
CA GLY A 223 -4.00 5.43 -5.60
C GLY A 223 -3.23 6.43 -4.74
N THR A 224 -3.68 7.69 -4.65
CA THR A 224 -3.04 8.71 -3.80
C THR A 224 -3.19 8.40 -2.32
N LEU A 225 -4.37 7.95 -1.89
CA LEU A 225 -4.62 7.48 -0.52
C LEU A 225 -3.81 6.22 -0.17
N ASN A 226 -3.67 5.29 -1.11
CA ASN A 226 -2.80 4.12 -0.95
C ASN A 226 -1.33 4.53 -0.75
N GLN A 227 -0.86 5.59 -1.42
CA GLN A 227 0.48 6.14 -1.19
C GLN A 227 0.63 6.74 0.21
N LEU A 228 -0.41 7.39 0.76
CA LEU A 228 -0.38 7.82 2.16
C LEU A 228 -0.24 6.64 3.11
N LEU A 229 -1.01 5.56 2.93
CA LEU A 229 -0.91 4.35 3.76
C LEU A 229 0.47 3.70 3.67
N TYR A 230 1.03 3.64 2.47
CA TYR A 230 2.39 3.14 2.24
C TYR A 230 3.44 3.94 3.01
N ARG A 231 3.32 5.28 3.01
CA ARG A 231 4.23 6.18 3.74
C ARG A 231 4.01 6.13 5.26
N ALA A 232 2.76 6.11 5.72
CA ALA A 232 2.39 6.07 7.14
C ALA A 232 2.72 4.72 7.81
N GLY A 233 2.71 3.65 7.02
CA GLY A 233 3.06 2.31 7.47
C GLY A 233 4.55 2.05 7.32
N ASN A 234 4.90 1.44 6.20
CA ASN A 234 6.26 1.00 5.90
C ASN A 234 6.47 1.11 4.38
N GLU A 235 7.34 2.03 3.99
CA GLU A 235 7.72 2.37 2.60
C GLU A 235 8.31 1.20 1.79
N ASN A 236 8.15 -0.05 2.21
CA ASN A 236 8.49 -1.23 1.41
C ASN A 236 7.24 -2.09 1.06
N LYS A 237 6.05 -1.69 1.51
CA LYS A 237 4.79 -2.45 1.31
C LYS A 237 3.92 -1.80 0.24
N ASN A 238 4.30 -1.94 -1.02
CA ASN A 238 3.39 -1.60 -2.12
C ASN A 238 2.26 -2.66 -2.15
N TYR A 239 1.01 -2.26 -1.91
CA TYR A 239 -0.16 -3.15 -1.94
C TYR A 239 -0.57 -3.60 -3.34
N SER A 240 0.37 -3.62 -4.28
CA SER A 240 0.17 -3.94 -5.70
C SER A 240 -0.96 -3.14 -6.33
N TRP A 241 -1.08 -1.85 -5.98
CA TRP A 241 -2.14 -1.01 -6.54
C TRP A 241 -2.05 -0.96 -8.06
N LYS A 242 -3.17 -1.17 -8.77
CA LYS A 242 -3.20 -1.17 -10.24
C LYS A 242 -3.62 0.20 -10.74
N THR A 243 -2.84 0.76 -11.66
CA THR A 243 -3.25 1.97 -12.37
C THR A 243 -4.36 1.63 -13.37
N THR A 244 -5.37 2.49 -13.46
CA THR A 244 -6.47 2.37 -14.43
C THR A 244 -6.39 3.43 -15.54
N GLN A 245 -5.49 4.40 -15.44
CA GLN A 245 -5.42 5.56 -16.34
C GLN A 245 -5.08 5.20 -17.79
N LEU A 246 -4.49 4.03 -18.01
CA LEU A 246 -4.09 3.55 -19.33
C LEU A 246 -5.18 2.72 -20.03
N PHE A 247 -6.28 2.43 -19.34
CA PHE A 247 -7.36 1.60 -19.85
C PHE A 247 -8.60 2.44 -20.17
N GLU A 248 -9.34 2.01 -21.20
CA GLU A 248 -10.61 2.61 -21.56
C GLU A 248 -11.65 2.35 -20.46
N LEU A 249 -12.44 3.38 -20.12
CA LEU A 249 -13.45 3.27 -19.07
C LEU A 249 -14.46 2.17 -19.42
N GLY A 250 -14.61 1.20 -18.52
CA GLY A 250 -15.51 0.06 -18.71
C GLY A 250 -14.94 -1.09 -19.55
N SER A 251 -13.68 -1.01 -20.01
CA SER A 251 -12.99 -2.17 -20.61
C SER A 251 -12.77 -3.28 -19.58
N THR A 252 -12.51 -4.50 -20.05
CA THR A 252 -12.19 -5.64 -19.17
C THR A 252 -10.98 -5.31 -18.30
N GLU A 253 -9.91 -4.75 -18.88
CA GLU A 253 -8.69 -4.38 -18.17
C GLU A 253 -8.95 -3.30 -17.10
N PHE A 254 -9.80 -2.31 -17.40
CA PHE A 254 -10.22 -1.31 -16.43
C PHE A 254 -10.99 -1.94 -15.27
N ASN A 255 -11.97 -2.79 -15.57
CA ASN A 255 -12.83 -3.44 -14.57
C ASN A 255 -12.04 -4.41 -13.68
N ASP A 256 -11.09 -5.16 -14.25
CA ASP A 256 -10.20 -6.07 -13.53
C ASP A 256 -9.26 -5.30 -12.59
N ALA A 257 -8.71 -4.19 -13.06
CA ALA A 257 -7.87 -3.31 -12.24
C ALA A 257 -8.69 -2.63 -11.13
N ALA A 258 -9.90 -2.16 -11.43
CA ALA A 258 -10.81 -1.58 -10.45
C ALA A 258 -11.23 -2.61 -9.38
N LEU A 259 -11.61 -3.83 -9.78
CA LEU A 259 -11.92 -4.92 -8.86
C LEU A 259 -10.72 -5.22 -7.96
N TRP A 260 -9.53 -5.34 -8.52
CA TRP A 260 -8.31 -5.57 -7.75
C TRP A 260 -8.09 -4.47 -6.69
N ASN A 261 -8.21 -3.20 -7.08
CA ASN A 261 -8.06 -2.08 -6.15
C ASN A 261 -9.11 -2.12 -5.03
N LYS A 262 -10.36 -2.48 -5.33
CA LYS A 262 -11.41 -2.71 -4.31
C LYS A 262 -11.04 -3.86 -3.37
N LYS A 263 -10.50 -4.96 -3.90
CA LYS A 263 -10.03 -6.10 -3.09
C LYS A 263 -8.89 -5.68 -2.15
N VAL A 264 -7.99 -4.81 -2.60
CA VAL A 264 -6.91 -4.24 -1.77
C VAL A 264 -7.50 -3.45 -0.61
N VAL A 265 -8.46 -2.55 -0.84
CA VAL A 265 -9.11 -1.77 0.23
C VAL A 265 -9.82 -2.67 1.23
N GLY A 266 -10.60 -3.65 0.76
CA GLY A 266 -11.24 -4.63 1.65
C GLY A 266 -10.23 -5.40 2.49
N SER A 267 -9.09 -5.79 1.90
CA SER A 267 -8.02 -6.48 2.62
C SER A 267 -7.34 -5.59 3.66
N LEU A 268 -7.16 -4.30 3.38
CA LEU A 268 -6.61 -3.33 4.33
C LEU A 268 -7.57 -3.06 5.49
N GLN A 269 -8.87 -2.92 5.22
CA GLN A 269 -9.91 -2.83 6.26
C GLN A 269 -9.87 -4.05 7.18
N ARG A 270 -9.81 -5.25 6.58
CA ARG A 270 -9.73 -6.50 7.33
C ARG A 270 -8.46 -6.58 8.16
N LEU A 271 -7.31 -6.25 7.57
CA LEU A 271 -6.03 -6.21 8.27
C LEU A 271 -6.08 -5.28 9.48
N TRP A 272 -6.69 -4.11 9.33
CA TRP A 272 -6.88 -3.18 10.42
C TRP A 272 -7.68 -3.82 11.56
N VAL A 273 -8.88 -4.30 11.26
CA VAL A 273 -9.81 -4.85 12.26
C VAL A 273 -9.25 -6.09 12.95
N GLU A 274 -8.72 -7.04 12.18
CA GLU A 274 -8.31 -8.34 12.72
C GLU A 274 -6.93 -8.30 13.40
N GLN A 275 -6.06 -7.35 13.03
CA GLN A 275 -4.66 -7.39 13.45
C GLN A 275 -4.10 -6.06 13.95
N LEU A 276 -4.44 -4.92 13.35
CA LEU A 276 -3.71 -3.67 13.66
C LEU A 276 -4.43 -2.77 14.66
N ALA A 277 -5.74 -2.87 14.85
CA ALA A 277 -6.49 -1.93 15.68
C ALA A 277 -6.14 -2.05 17.18
N GLU A 278 -5.89 -3.27 17.66
CA GLU A 278 -5.72 -3.53 19.11
C GLU A 278 -4.37 -4.15 19.49
N ASN A 279 -3.52 -4.49 18.52
CA ASN A 279 -2.25 -5.18 18.77
C ASN A 279 -1.05 -4.30 18.40
N ASP A 280 -0.40 -3.75 19.42
CA ASP A 280 0.74 -2.84 19.28
C ASP A 280 1.95 -3.53 18.65
N GLU A 281 2.19 -4.80 18.99
CA GLU A 281 3.29 -5.56 18.39
C GLU A 281 3.04 -5.84 16.91
N ALA A 282 1.79 -6.12 16.52
CA ALA A 282 1.42 -6.24 15.11
C ALA A 282 1.61 -4.93 14.36
N TRP A 283 1.26 -3.80 14.98
CA TRP A 283 1.51 -2.48 14.42
C TRP A 283 3.02 -2.19 14.28
N GLU A 284 3.82 -2.45 15.31
CA GLU A 284 5.28 -2.26 15.25
C GLU A 284 5.92 -3.11 14.14
N ARG A 285 5.54 -4.39 14.05
CA ARG A 285 5.97 -5.27 12.94
C ARG A 285 5.47 -4.77 11.59
N TYR A 286 4.31 -4.11 11.56
CA TYR A 286 3.75 -3.55 10.34
C TYR A 286 4.59 -2.38 9.83
N VAL A 287 4.98 -1.44 10.70
CA VAL A 287 5.73 -0.23 10.36
C VAL A 287 7.24 -0.45 10.24
N THR A 288 7.80 -1.47 10.88
CA THR A 288 9.25 -1.74 10.85
C THR A 288 9.70 -2.26 9.48
N LYS A 289 10.64 -1.57 8.83
CA LYS A 289 11.31 -2.01 7.59
C LYS A 289 12.01 -3.37 7.85
N SER A 290 11.55 -4.44 7.21
CA SER A 290 12.31 -5.69 7.22
C SER A 290 13.65 -5.44 6.53
N PRO A 291 14.78 -5.87 7.11
CA PRO A 291 16.06 -5.78 6.42
C PRO A 291 15.96 -6.55 5.09
N PRO A 292 16.63 -6.08 4.02
CA PRO A 292 16.71 -6.83 2.78
C PRO A 292 17.22 -8.23 3.12
N LYS A 293 16.59 -9.27 2.56
CA LYS A 293 17.16 -10.63 2.64
C LYS A 293 18.56 -10.51 2.08
N GLU A 294 19.58 -10.78 2.90
CA GLU A 294 20.92 -11.03 2.37
C GLU A 294 20.75 -12.16 1.37
N ASP A 295 20.97 -11.86 0.09
CA ASP A 295 21.10 -12.90 -0.92
C ASP A 295 22.19 -13.82 -0.39
N GLY A 296 21.79 -15.05 -0.04
CA GLY A 296 22.71 -16.10 0.34
C GLY A 296 23.66 -16.30 -0.84
N GLY A 297 24.82 -15.65 -0.76
CA GLY A 297 25.93 -15.88 -1.66
C GLY A 297 26.47 -17.27 -1.38
N GLU A 298 25.99 -18.24 -2.15
CA GLU A 298 26.67 -19.52 -2.40
C GLU A 298 27.13 -19.59 -3.86
#